data_AF-A0A0F9VUE1-F1
#
_entry.id   AF-A0A0F9VUE1-F1
#
_cell.length_a   1.000
_cell.length_b   1.000
_cell.length_c   1.000
_cell.angle_alpha   90.00
_cell.angle_beta   90.00
_cell.angle_gamma   90.00
#
_symmetry.space_group_name_H-M   'P 1'
#
loop_
_entity.id
_entity.type
_entity.pdbx_description
1 polymer ?
#
loop_
_entity_poly.entity_id
_entity_poly.type
_entity_poly.pdbx_seq_one_letter_code
_entity_poly.pdbx_strand_id
1 'polypeptide(L)' 'MEDNWSGKKVKVSLSTGRYYKGLVLSEGEDYIRLRDINDNIVFIKFSAVEVIEEWKG' A
#
# COMPACT_ATOMS: atom_id res chain seq x y z
N MET A 1 -5.02 4.60 -15.75
CA MET A 1 -3.60 4.50 -15.36
C MET A 1 -3.53 3.35 -14.40
N GLU A 2 -3.19 2.15 -14.86
CA GLU A 2 -3.02 0.99 -13.97
C GLU A 2 -1.57 0.96 -13.51
N ASP A 3 -1.25 1.78 -12.53
CA ASP A 3 -0.02 1.59 -11.78
C ASP A 3 -0.17 0.30 -10.97
N ASN A 4 0.32 -0.82 -11.48
CA ASN A 4 0.37 -2.07 -10.71
C ASN A 4 1.44 -1.94 -9.64
N TRP A 5 1.02 -1.92 -8.37
CA TRP A 5 1.94 -1.78 -7.24
C TRP A 5 2.52 -3.13 -6.76
N SER A 6 2.04 -4.25 -7.28
CA SER A 6 2.44 -5.60 -6.85
C SER A 6 3.96 -5.79 -6.97
N GLY A 7 4.58 -6.29 -5.89
CA GLY A 7 6.02 -6.48 -5.80
C GLY A 7 6.82 -5.24 -5.42
N LYS A 8 6.19 -4.07 -5.32
CA LYS A 8 6.87 -2.82 -4.94
C LYS A 8 6.87 -2.62 -3.42
N LYS A 9 7.98 -2.11 -2.90
CA LYS A 9 8.03 -1.53 -1.55
C LYS A 9 7.44 -0.13 -1.60
N VAL A 10 6.47 0.15 -0.76
CA VAL A 10 5.70 1.39 -0.80
C VAL A 10 5.54 2.00 0.58
N LYS A 11 5.30 3.31 0.59
CA LYS A 11 4.61 4.00 1.67
C LYS A 11 3.22 4.39 1.17
N VAL A 12 2.20 4.00 1.92
CA VAL A 12 0.79 4.27 1.63
C VAL A 12 0.31 5.26 2.67
N SER A 13 0.05 6.50 2.27
CA SER A 13 -0.50 7.52 3.16
C SER A 13 -2.02 7.55 3.00
N LEU A 14 -2.73 7.51 4.11
CA LEU A 14 -4.19 7.56 4.15
C LEU A 14 -4.67 8.99 4.34
N SER A 15 -5.90 9.27 3.90
CA SER A 15 -6.57 10.57 4.10
C SER A 15 -6.75 10.97 5.58
N THR A 16 -6.56 10.02 6.50
CA THR A 16 -6.56 10.26 7.95
C THR A 16 -5.22 10.77 8.49
N GLY A 17 -4.19 10.89 7.65
CA GLY A 17 -2.81 11.21 8.04
C GLY A 17 -2.00 10.03 8.58
N ARG A 18 -2.63 8.86 8.77
CA ARG A 18 -1.91 7.60 9.08
C ARG A 18 -1.21 7.07 7.83
N TYR A 19 -0.17 6.27 8.01
CA TYR A 19 0.48 5.62 6.89
C TYR A 19 0.87 4.18 7.21
N TYR A 20 1.01 3.39 6.16
CA TYR A 20 1.62 2.06 6.19
C TYR A 20 2.89 2.06 5.33
N LYS A 21 3.87 1.25 5.70
CA LYS A 21 5.07 0.98 4.89
C LYS A 21 5.21 -0.53 4.76
N GLY A 22 5.51 -1.00 3.56
CA GLY A 22 5.58 -2.43 3.32
C GLY A 22 5.77 -2.84 1.88
N LEU A 23 5.75 -4.14 1.63
CA LEU A 23 5.75 -4.74 0.31
C LEU A 23 4.31 -5.00 -0.12
N VAL A 24 3.91 -4.51 -1.30
CA VAL A 24 2.62 -4.89 -1.88
C VAL A 24 2.73 -6.32 -2.42
N LEU A 25 1.91 -7.21 -1.89
CA LEU A 25 1.86 -8.61 -2.31
C LEU A 25 0.96 -8.81 -3.53
N SER A 26 -0.15 -8.09 -3.57
CA SER A 26 -1.11 -8.12 -4.67
C SER A 26 -2.01 -6.89 -4.64
N GLU A 27 -2.55 -6.56 -5.80
CA GLU A 27 -3.57 -5.53 -6.00
C GLU A 27 -4.90 -6.21 -6.39
N GLY A 28 -5.99 -5.78 -5.77
CA GLY A 28 -7.35 -6.12 -6.18
C GLY A 28 -8.04 -4.90 -6.77
N GLU A 29 -9.30 -5.05 -7.17
CA GLU A 29 -10.07 -3.98 -7.84
C GLU A 29 -10.17 -2.69 -7.02
N ASP A 30 -10.39 -2.80 -5.69
CA ASP A 30 -10.58 -1.66 -4.80
C ASP A 30 -9.60 -1.60 -3.62
N TYR A 31 -8.57 -2.45 -3.62
CA TYR A 31 -7.65 -2.58 -2.49
C TYR A 31 -6.22 -2.99 -2.87
N ILE A 32 -5.29 -2.73 -1.96
CA ILE A 32 -3.95 -3.33 -1.96
C ILE A 32 -3.78 -4.26 -0.76
N ARG A 33 -3.13 -5.40 -0.99
CA ARG A 33 -2.68 -6.32 0.05
C ARG A 33 -1.21 -6.07 0.32
N LEU A 34 -0.92 -5.51 1.49
CA LEU A 34 0.41 -5.11 1.93
C LEU A 34 0.93 -6.07 3.01
N ARG A 35 2.21 -6.42 2.97
CA ARG A 35 2.95 -6.93 4.13
C ARG A 35 3.72 -5.78 4.75
N ASP A 36 3.39 -5.41 5.99
CA ASP A 36 4.03 -4.30 6.70
C ASP A 36 5.44 -4.67 7.22
N ILE A 37 6.12 -3.70 7.84
CA ILE A 37 7.47 -3.87 8.42
C ILE A 37 7.53 -4.84 9.60
N ASN A 38 6.39 -5.22 10.18
CA ASN A 38 6.27 -6.17 11.28
C ASN A 38 5.76 -7.54 10.79
N ASP A 39 5.84 -7.79 9.49
CA ASP A 39 5.33 -9.00 8.81
C ASP A 39 3.81 -9.23 8.90
N ASN A 40 3.03 -8.22 9.30
CA ASN A 40 1.57 -8.31 9.30
C ASN A 40 1.01 -8.11 7.90
N ILE A 41 -0.08 -8.83 7.60
CA ILE A 41 -0.82 -8.64 6.35
C ILE A 41 -1.92 -7.62 6.58
N VAL A 42 -1.89 -6.52 5.81
CA VAL A 42 -2.85 -5.42 5.87
C VAL A 42 -3.55 -5.29 4.52
N PHE A 43 -4.87 -5.14 4.56
CA PHE A 43 -5.67 -4.79 3.38
C PHE A 43 -6.06 -3.32 3.47
N ILE A 44 -5.71 -2.55 2.46
CA ILE A 44 -5.95 -1.10 2.41
C ILE A 44 -6.84 -0.81 1.21
N LYS A 45 -8.03 -0.27 1.45
CA LYS A 45 -8.93 0.17 0.38
C LYS A 45 -8.40 1.42 -0.28
N PHE A 46 -8.42 1.48 -1.61
CA PHE A 46 -8.02 2.68 -2.36
C PHE A 46 -8.83 3.92 -1.97
N SER A 47 -10.09 3.75 -1.57
CA SER A 47 -10.93 4.85 -1.09
C SER A 47 -10.41 5.54 0.18
N ALA A 48 -9.52 4.87 0.94
CA ALA A 48 -8.88 5.43 2.12
C ALA A 48 -7.48 5.99 1.83
N VAL A 49 -6.93 5.72 0.65
CA VAL A 49 -5.58 6.11 0.25
C VAL A 49 -5.60 7.51 -0.31
N GLU A 50 -4.69 8.34 0.18
CA GLU A 50 -4.43 9.67 -0.36
C GLU A 50 -3.29 9.61 -1.39
N VAL A 51 -2.22 8.88 -1.08
CA VAL A 51 -1.07 8.71 -1.99
C VAL A 51 -0.35 7.39 -1.73
N ILE A 52 0.15 6.77 -2.80
CA ILE A 52 1.09 5.64 -2.77
C ILE A 52 2.39 6.09 -3.44
N GLU A 53 3.51 5.90 -2.75
CA GLU A 53 4.84 6.25 -3.24
C GLU A 53 5.79 5.04 -3.07
N GLU A 54 6.66 4.79 -4.06
CA GLU A 54 7.70 3.76 -3.90
C GLU A 54 8.66 4.17 -2.77
N TRP A 55 8.82 3.29 -1.79
CA TRP A 55 9.73 3.50 -0.68
C TRP A 55 11.05 2.77 -0.96
N LYS A 56 12.05 3.57 -1.35
CA LYS A 56 13.45 3.15 -1.39
C LYS A 56 13.98 3.36 0.04
N GLY A 57 14.08 2.25 0.78
CA GLY A 57 14.65 2.22 2.12
C GLY A 57 16.08 2.75 2.18
#